data_AF-M0MRS6-F1
#
_entry.id   AF-M0MRS6-F1
#
_cell.length_a   1.000
_cell.length_b   1.000
_cell.length_c   1.000
_cell.angle_alpha   90.00
_cell.angle_beta   90.00
_cell.angle_gamma   90.00
#
_symmetry.space_group_name_H-M   'P 1'
#
loop_
_entity.id
_entity.type
_entity.pdbx_description
1 polymer ?
#
loop_
_entity_poly.entity_id
_entity_poly.type
_entity_poly.pdbx_seq_one_letter_code
_entity_poly.pdbx_strand_id
1 'polypeptide(L)' 'MSGNPRTPLSATAKEALEIITDPIHDHGGRGCPQDEVHQLLANHEAFSQKRAERAIHQLLMRGYLYEVEGKLFVTP' A
#
# COMPACT_ATOMS: atom_id res chain seq x y z
N MET A 1 -25.84 5.00 -3.76
CA MET A 1 -24.97 3.89 -3.30
C MET A 1 -24.32 4.35 -2.01
N SER A 2 -24.73 3.82 -0.85
CA SER A 2 -24.04 4.12 0.41
C SER A 2 -22.78 3.26 0.45
N GLY A 3 -21.69 3.75 -0.16
CA GLY A 3 -20.39 3.11 -0.01
C GLY A 3 -20.01 3.16 1.45
N ASN A 4 -19.74 2.00 2.07
CA ASN A 4 -19.18 1.99 3.41
C ASN A 4 -17.90 2.85 3.38
N PRO A 5 -17.80 3.91 4.19
CA PRO A 5 -16.58 4.68 4.25
C PRO A 5 -15.46 3.73 4.71
N ARG A 6 -14.41 3.60 3.89
CA ARG A 6 -13.24 2.79 4.23
C ARG A 6 -12.71 3.20 5.60
N THR A 7 -12.23 2.23 6.38
CA THR A 7 -11.69 2.46 7.72
C THR A 7 -10.60 3.55 7.70
N PRO A 8 -10.75 4.68 8.42
CA PRO A 8 -9.88 5.84 8.27
C PRO A 8 -8.40 5.55 8.53
N LEU A 9 -7.54 5.75 7.55
CA LEU A 9 -6.07 5.56 7.63
C LEU A 9 -5.37 6.51 8.60
N SER A 10 -4.27 6.04 9.21
CA SER A 10 -3.31 6.92 9.89
C SER A 10 -2.61 7.82 8.87
N ALA A 11 -2.03 8.95 9.30
CA ALA A 11 -1.29 9.85 8.41
C ALA A 11 -0.18 9.09 7.64
N THR A 12 0.63 8.31 8.35
CA THR A 12 1.69 7.47 7.75
C THR A 12 1.14 6.48 6.72
N ALA A 13 -0.03 5.88 6.93
CA ALA A 13 -0.59 4.94 5.96
C ALA A 13 -1.22 5.64 4.75
N LYS A 14 -1.76 6.86 4.91
CA LYS A 14 -2.21 7.67 3.77
C LYS A 14 -1.03 8.04 2.88
N GLU A 15 0.03 8.57 3.48
CA GLU A 15 1.27 8.92 2.76
C GLU A 15 1.88 7.69 2.08
N ALA A 16 1.92 6.54 2.76
CA ALA A 16 2.39 5.30 2.15
C ALA A 16 1.54 4.91 0.93
N LEU A 17 0.22 5.01 1.03
CA LEU A 17 -0.69 4.71 -0.07
C LEU A 17 -0.45 5.65 -1.26
N GLU A 18 -0.28 6.95 -1.02
CA GLU A 18 0.02 7.94 -2.05
C GLU A 18 1.33 7.60 -2.79
N ILE A 19 2.37 7.19 -2.07
CA ILE A 19 3.67 6.83 -2.65
C ILE A 19 3.61 5.58 -3.52
N ILE A 20 2.88 4.54 -3.10
CA ILE A 20 2.92 3.22 -3.76
C ILE A 20 1.81 3.01 -4.78
N THR A 21 0.80 3.88 -4.85
CA THR A 21 -0.35 3.70 -5.75
C THR A 21 0.07 3.68 -7.21
N ASP A 22 0.79 4.70 -7.66
CA ASP A 22 1.23 4.79 -9.06
C ASP A 22 2.23 3.67 -9.41
N PRO A 23 3.27 3.39 -8.60
CA PRO A 23 4.14 2.24 -8.83
C PRO A 23 3.39 0.89 -8.92
N ILE A 24 2.35 0.67 -8.11
CA ILE A 24 1.54 -0.54 -8.20
C ILE A 24 0.74 -0.59 -9.50
N HIS A 25 0.20 0.55 -9.95
CA HIS A 25 -0.54 0.64 -11.21
C HIS A 25 0.38 0.48 -12.43
N ASP A 26 1.62 0.95 -12.36
CA ASP A 26 2.64 0.83 -13.43
C ASP A 26 2.99 -0.63 -13.74
N HIS A 27 2.70 -1.57 -12.83
CA HIS A 27 2.75 -3.01 -13.11
C HIS A 27 1.64 -3.51 -14.05
N GLY A 28 0.82 -2.62 -14.61
CA GLY A 28 -0.15 -2.93 -15.67
C GLY A 28 -1.23 -3.91 -15.23
N GLY A 29 -1.70 -3.80 -13.99
CA GLY A 29 -2.71 -4.69 -13.41
C GLY A 29 -2.22 -6.09 -13.06
N ARG A 30 -0.91 -6.36 -13.10
CA ARG A 30 -0.32 -7.64 -12.66
C ARG A 30 0.00 -7.70 -11.17
N GLY A 31 -0.15 -6.56 -10.47
CA GLY A 31 0.26 -6.38 -9.08
C GLY A 31 1.77 -6.17 -8.97
N CYS A 32 2.18 -5.40 -7.95
CA CYS A 32 3.58 -5.14 -7.63
C CYS A 32 4.08 -6.18 -6.63
N PRO A 33 5.25 -6.80 -6.80
CA PRO A 33 5.82 -7.70 -5.79
C PRO A 33 5.87 -7.03 -4.42
N GLN A 34 5.46 -7.74 -3.37
CA GLN A 34 5.43 -7.17 -2.01
C GLN A 34 6.79 -6.61 -1.59
N ASP A 35 7.88 -7.33 -1.84
CA ASP A 35 9.24 -6.87 -1.51
C ASP A 35 9.61 -5.56 -2.20
N GLU A 36 9.15 -5.36 -3.45
CA GLU A 36 9.37 -4.12 -4.20
C GLU A 36 8.62 -2.95 -3.56
N VAL A 37 7.36 -3.16 -3.15
CA VAL A 37 6.58 -2.14 -2.42
C VAL A 37 7.25 -1.79 -1.07
N HIS A 38 7.76 -2.80 -0.36
CA HIS A 38 8.52 -2.57 0.87
C HIS A 38 9.79 -1.76 0.61
N GLN A 39 10.53 -2.06 -0.46
CA GLN A 39 11.74 -1.32 -0.83
C GLN A 39 11.43 0.12 -1.26
N LEU A 40 10.37 0.33 -2.04
CA LEU A 40 9.92 1.67 -2.43
C LEU A 40 9.67 2.56 -1.21
N LEU A 41 8.93 2.04 -0.23
CA LEU A 41 8.69 2.77 1.01
C LEU A 41 9.96 2.90 1.84
N ALA A 42 10.77 1.86 2.01
CA ALA A 42 11.99 1.92 2.81
C ALA A 42 13.04 2.89 2.24
N ASN A 43 13.03 3.13 0.93
CA ASN A 43 13.90 4.11 0.26
C ASN A 43 13.35 5.55 0.32
N HIS A 44 12.10 5.73 0.74
CA HIS A 44 11.50 7.05 0.90
C HIS A 44 11.91 7.67 2.23
N GLU A 45 12.37 8.92 2.22
CA GLU A 45 12.92 9.61 3.39
C GLU A 45 11.97 9.68 4.59
N ALA A 46 10.65 9.67 4.34
CA ALA A 46 9.61 9.69 5.37
C ALA A 46 9.45 8.35 6.13
N PHE A 47 10.07 7.26 5.67
CA PHE A 47 9.83 5.91 6.16
C PHE A 47 11.12 5.21 6.60
N SER A 48 11.11 4.70 7.83
CA SER A 48 12.00 3.59 8.19
C SER A 48 11.38 2.27 7.78
N GLN A 49 12.18 1.21 7.69
CA GLN A 49 11.70 -0.14 7.40
C GLN A 49 10.50 -0.56 8.27
N LYS A 50 10.59 -0.35 9.59
CA LYS A 50 9.50 -0.65 10.52
C LYS A 50 8.24 0.19 10.27
N ARG A 51 8.38 1.45 9.82
CA ARG A 51 7.22 2.30 9.46
C ARG A 51 6.59 1.83 8.16
N ALA A 52 7.39 1.44 7.16
CA ALA A 52 6.92 0.88 5.90
C ALA A 52 6.12 -0.41 6.13
N GLU A 53 6.67 -1.35 6.88
CA GLU A 53 6.00 -2.61 7.24
C GLU A 53 4.66 -2.36 7.94
N ARG A 54 4.64 -1.45 8.93
CA ARG A 54 3.41 -1.11 9.65
C ARG A 54 2.37 -0.44 8.76
N ALA A 55 2.81 0.41 7.82
CA ALA A 55 1.91 1.09 6.89
C ALA A 55 1.28 0.10 5.92
N ILE A 56 2.09 -0.75 5.26
CA ILE A 56 1.60 -1.81 4.36
C ILE A 56 0.63 -2.74 5.09
N HIS A 57 0.98 -3.21 6.28
CA HIS A 57 0.10 -4.05 7.08
C HIS A 57 -1.24 -3.36 7.40
N GLN A 58 -1.22 -2.06 7.74
CA GLN A 58 -2.44 -1.29 7.98
C GLN A 58 -3.30 -1.16 6.70
N LEU A 59 -2.69 -0.99 5.54
CA LEU A 59 -3.39 -0.87 4.26
C LEU A 59 -4.07 -2.18 3.85
N LEU A 60 -3.39 -3.31 4.04
CA LEU A 60 -3.94 -4.66 3.83
C LEU A 60 -5.11 -4.93 4.78
N MET A 61 -4.91 -4.72 6.08
CA MET A 61 -5.92 -4.95 7.12
C MET A 61 -7.18 -4.09 6.93
N ARG A 62 -7.10 -2.99 6.18
CA ARG A 62 -8.20 -2.05 5.98
C ARG A 62 -8.77 -2.07 4.56
N GLY A 63 -8.31 -3.00 3.71
CA GLY A 63 -8.83 -3.17 2.35
C GLY A 63 -8.53 -1.98 1.43
N TYR A 64 -7.38 -1.34 1.63
CA TYR A 64 -6.81 -0.39 0.65
C TYR A 64 -5.86 -1.09 -0.30
N LEU A 65 -5.16 -2.12 0.21
CA LEU A 65 -4.41 -3.07 -0.60
C LEU A 65 -5.02 -4.45 -0.45
N TYR A 66 -4.82 -5.28 -1.46
CA TYR A 66 -5.01 -6.72 -1.36
C TYR A 66 -3.80 -7.45 -1.96
N GLU A 67 -3.58 -8.68 -1.52
CA GLU A 67 -2.46 -9.53 -1.97
C GLU A 67 -2.99 -10.70 -2.80
N VAL A 68 -2.34 -10.97 -3.94
CA VAL A 68 -2.55 -12.18 -4.74
C VAL A 68 -1.17 -12.71 -5.13
N GLU A 69 -0.86 -13.94 -4.73
CA GLU A 69 0.42 -14.62 -5.06
C GLU A 69 1.67 -13.78 -4.73
N GLY A 70 1.72 -13.16 -3.55
CA GLY A 70 2.85 -12.33 -3.11
C GLY A 70 2.95 -10.96 -3.81
N LYS A 71 1.92 -10.57 -4.56
CA LYS A 71 1.85 -9.27 -5.23
C LYS A 71 0.73 -8.44 -4.65
N LEU A 72 1.00 -7.15 -4.48
CA LEU A 72 0.10 -6.16 -3.95
C LEU A 72 -0.62 -5.41 -5.06
N PHE A 73 -1.89 -5.14 -4.81
CA PHE A 73 -2.80 -4.42 -5.70
C PHE A 73 -3.55 -3.35 -4.90
N VAL A 74 -3.82 -2.21 -5.54
CA VAL A 74 -4.68 -1.18 -4.96
C VAL A 74 -6.14 -1.58 -5.11
N THR A 75 -6.92 -1.45 -4.04
CA THR A 75 -8.36 -1.74 -4.08
C THR A 75 -9.10 -0.57 -4.74
N PRO A 76 -9.95 -0.81 -5.76
CA PRO A 76 -10.72 0.24 -6.45
C PRO A 76 -11.65 1.03 -5.51
#